data_AF-A0AAV9WJ67-F1
#
_entry.id   AF-A0AAV9WJ67-F1
#
_cell.length_a   1.000
_cell.length_b   1.000
_cell.length_c   1.000
_cell.angle_alpha   90.00
_cell.angle_beta   90.00
_cell.angle_gamma   90.00
#
_symmetry.space_group_name_H-M   'P 1'
#
loop_
_entity.id
_entity.type
_entity.pdbx_description
1 polymer ?
#
loop_
_entity_poly.entity_id
_entity_poly.type
_entity_poly.pdbx_seq_one_letter_code
_entity_poly.pdbx_strand_id
1 'polypeptide(L)'
;MSAKGWDILFLYFHDIVQWTNLGHFAFQFEDFLAVNTLIACHRYGNDPGDYPCWYSPEKDTGQECELAVLHGFIAVTKGSADPPIPPARVEGEIVRERELRCYLVGRMSKNDALALRLAEELNERVARLQVLLYDPELESGNRKPIPPCTAAGGLVDTWITRSRTAPKKDAEQLSLQPWTIEWSLDDIFSRLAYINFAQYGSMARNYYEFIIIDRNPGREFDLLDIVADALQKLNTDPPSSELFRQVIQKYVPADEREKYLKEGNFDPVPQPFPPNQYNSHRARVRCWNAVESFRTIIEAARRDRPLTIYPLESRFISNIATGLESDGVITRVSDYELPCALPIVIRGTDGYDDIYFYYKLPSEIERNIPNLKLLRRDLLEFSKAYKRDYPDAVFARGRINVHYCAWPLQMPPSFQGLNFQTPEGRIYRWKALPFDLPLASGHWQSIINSEINDKLPFACLVDTTLVVCAENRESVDANLEALFDIGKKFGWTFSIPSSSWTPDFRRLGLGTLWEGVQPALTEAVDGDAAEQSIPLEISKCRIS
;
A
#
# COMPACT_ATOMS: atom_id res chain seq x y z
N MET A 1 -0.65 33.94 -20.41
CA MET A 1 -2.01 34.50 -20.47
C MET A 1 -2.57 34.68 -19.06
N SER A 2 -3.07 35.87 -18.72
CA SER A 2 -3.67 36.14 -17.39
C SER A 2 -5.13 35.69 -17.31
N ALA A 3 -5.69 35.52 -16.10
CA ALA A 3 -7.11 35.23 -15.88
C ALA A 3 -8.05 36.19 -16.65
N LYS A 4 -7.77 37.50 -16.63
CA LYS A 4 -8.54 38.50 -17.40
C LYS A 4 -8.58 38.23 -18.91
N GLY A 5 -7.52 37.63 -19.45
CA GLY A 5 -7.46 37.26 -20.87
C GLY A 5 -8.38 36.09 -21.16
N TRP A 6 -8.37 35.07 -20.30
CA TRP A 6 -9.30 33.94 -20.37
C TRP A 6 -10.75 34.37 -20.17
N ASP A 7 -11.01 35.32 -19.27
CA ASP A 7 -12.35 35.91 -19.07
C ASP A 7 -12.88 36.58 -20.34
N ILE A 8 -12.02 37.33 -21.05
CA ILE A 8 -12.40 37.95 -22.34
C ILE A 8 -12.75 36.89 -23.38
N LEU A 9 -11.95 35.82 -23.49
CA LEU A 9 -12.24 34.72 -24.41
C LEU A 9 -13.56 34.02 -24.06
N PHE A 10 -13.79 33.75 -22.78
CA PHE A 10 -15.03 33.12 -22.31
C PHE A 10 -16.25 34.00 -22.58
N LEU A 11 -16.20 35.29 -22.21
CA LEU A 11 -17.35 36.18 -22.32
C LEU A 11 -17.71 36.56 -23.76
N TYR A 12 -16.70 36.80 -24.61
CA TYR A 12 -16.92 37.39 -25.93
C TYR A 12 -16.66 36.44 -27.10
N PHE A 13 -16.00 35.30 -26.87
CA PHE A 13 -15.58 34.38 -27.93
C PHE A 13 -15.91 32.92 -27.65
N HIS A 14 -16.86 32.61 -26.76
CA HIS A 14 -17.24 31.23 -26.42
C HIS A 14 -17.73 30.39 -27.60
N ASP A 15 -18.30 31.02 -28.65
CA ASP A 15 -18.71 30.32 -29.87
C ASP A 15 -17.52 29.75 -30.66
N ILE A 16 -16.33 30.34 -30.47
CA ILE A 16 -15.09 29.97 -31.14
C ILE A 16 -14.18 29.18 -30.20
N VAL A 17 -14.10 29.61 -28.94
CA VAL A 17 -13.28 29.01 -27.88
C VAL A 17 -14.15 28.10 -27.05
N GLN A 18 -14.02 26.81 -27.29
CA GLN A 18 -14.72 25.75 -26.58
C GLN A 18 -13.74 25.00 -25.69
N TRP A 19 -14.25 24.23 -24.72
CA TRP A 19 -13.41 23.40 -23.85
C TRP A 19 -12.49 22.46 -24.64
N THR A 20 -12.90 21.99 -25.82
CA THR A 20 -12.12 21.09 -26.69
C THR A 20 -10.89 21.71 -27.34
N ASN A 21 -10.82 23.04 -27.46
CA ASN A 21 -9.78 23.73 -28.23
C ASN A 21 -9.02 24.80 -27.44
N LEU A 22 -9.16 24.82 -26.11
CA LEU A 22 -8.45 25.74 -25.22
C LEU A 22 -6.93 25.75 -25.44
N GLY A 23 -6.35 24.58 -25.76
CA GLY A 23 -4.92 24.44 -26.04
C GLY A 23 -4.42 25.28 -27.22
N HIS A 24 -5.25 25.56 -28.23
CA HIS A 24 -4.86 26.42 -29.38
C HIS A 24 -4.65 27.88 -29.00
N PHE A 25 -5.28 28.33 -27.92
CA PHE A 25 -5.20 29.69 -27.44
C PHE A 25 -4.13 29.87 -26.35
N ALA A 26 -3.50 28.77 -25.91
CA ALA A 26 -2.39 28.78 -24.98
C ALA A 26 -1.05 28.90 -25.72
N PHE A 27 -0.21 29.87 -25.32
CA PHE A 27 1.14 30.00 -25.89
C PHE A 27 2.13 29.06 -25.18
N GLN A 28 1.98 28.91 -23.87
CA GLN A 28 2.79 28.03 -23.01
C GLN A 28 1.89 27.03 -22.28
N PHE A 29 2.46 25.92 -21.82
CA PHE A 29 1.71 24.96 -21.01
C PHE A 29 1.15 25.58 -19.72
N GLU A 30 1.84 26.57 -19.14
CA GLU A 30 1.39 27.29 -17.95
C GLU A 30 0.10 28.08 -18.22
N ASP A 31 -0.11 28.55 -19.45
CA ASP A 31 -1.36 29.24 -19.83
C ASP A 31 -2.51 28.24 -19.86
N PHE A 32 -2.27 27.06 -20.41
CA PHE A 32 -3.22 25.96 -20.47
C PHE A 32 -3.53 25.41 -19.07
N LEU A 33 -2.51 25.24 -18.23
CA LEU A 33 -2.70 24.86 -16.83
C LEU A 33 -3.52 25.91 -16.07
N ALA A 34 -3.23 27.21 -16.27
CA ALA A 34 -3.97 28.28 -15.61
C ALA A 34 -5.47 28.26 -15.94
N VAL A 35 -5.86 28.08 -17.21
CA VAL A 35 -7.29 28.02 -17.57
C VAL A 35 -7.95 26.76 -17.02
N ASN A 36 -7.31 25.58 -17.11
CA ASN A 36 -7.86 24.35 -16.52
C ASN A 36 -8.02 24.46 -15.00
N THR A 37 -7.08 25.14 -14.34
CA THR A 37 -7.15 25.39 -12.90
C THR A 37 -8.32 26.32 -12.54
N LEU A 38 -8.57 27.36 -13.34
CA LEU A 38 -9.73 28.24 -13.17
C LEU A 38 -11.05 27.50 -13.45
N ILE A 39 -11.07 26.58 -14.44
CA ILE A 39 -12.20 25.69 -14.71
C ILE A 39 -12.48 24.78 -13.52
N ALA A 40 -11.45 24.15 -12.93
CA ALA A 40 -11.57 23.34 -11.71
C ALA A 40 -12.02 24.15 -10.48
N CYS A 41 -11.77 25.47 -10.47
CA CYS A 41 -12.34 26.39 -9.48
C CYS A 41 -13.76 26.88 -9.83
N HIS A 42 -14.41 26.26 -10.81
CA HIS A 42 -15.74 26.59 -11.32
C HIS A 42 -15.90 28.05 -11.81
N ARG A 43 -14.81 28.71 -12.27
CA ARG A 43 -14.91 30.07 -12.81
C ARG A 43 -15.67 30.13 -14.13
N TYR A 44 -15.52 29.09 -14.95
CA TYR A 44 -16.07 29.02 -16.31
C TYR A 44 -17.15 27.94 -16.46
N GLY A 45 -17.86 27.63 -15.38
CA GLY A 45 -18.98 26.69 -15.37
C GLY A 45 -19.61 26.58 -13.99
N ASN A 46 -20.96 26.68 -13.94
CA ASN A 46 -21.87 26.26 -12.86
C ASN A 46 -23.31 26.80 -13.04
N ASP A 47 -23.59 27.60 -14.07
CA ASP A 47 -24.95 28.10 -14.31
C ASP A 47 -25.81 27.07 -15.07
N PRO A 48 -26.97 26.63 -14.53
CA PRO A 48 -27.88 25.68 -15.17
C PRO A 48 -28.70 26.26 -16.34
N GLY A 49 -28.24 27.36 -16.97
CA GLY A 49 -28.89 28.01 -18.11
C GLY A 49 -28.20 27.74 -19.45
N ASP A 50 -28.74 28.31 -20.53
CA ASP A 50 -28.17 28.28 -21.91
C ASP A 50 -26.83 29.06 -22.06
N TYR A 51 -26.09 29.29 -20.97
CA TYR A 51 -24.82 30.01 -21.03
C TYR A 51 -23.66 29.10 -21.47
N PRO A 52 -22.63 29.65 -22.15
CA PRO A 52 -21.41 28.92 -22.43
C PRO A 52 -20.80 28.32 -21.17
N CYS A 53 -20.44 27.04 -21.24
CA CYS A 53 -19.79 26.31 -20.15
C CYS A 53 -18.52 25.64 -20.67
N TRP A 54 -17.39 25.91 -20.02
CA TRP A 54 -16.13 25.22 -20.30
C TRP A 54 -15.89 24.04 -19.34
N TYR A 55 -16.63 23.95 -18.23
CA TYR A 55 -16.59 22.81 -17.32
C TYR A 55 -17.43 21.66 -17.87
N SER A 56 -16.77 20.61 -18.35
CA SER A 56 -17.39 19.40 -18.91
C SER A 56 -16.61 18.13 -18.53
N PRO A 57 -16.59 17.74 -17.24
CA PRO A 57 -15.82 16.58 -16.77
C PRO A 57 -16.24 15.25 -17.42
N GLU A 58 -17.48 15.12 -17.89
CA GLU A 58 -17.94 13.92 -18.62
C GLU A 58 -17.32 13.78 -20.02
N LYS A 59 -16.81 14.88 -20.59
CA LYS A 59 -16.32 14.93 -21.98
C LYS A 59 -14.83 15.27 -22.08
N ASP A 60 -14.29 15.96 -21.09
CA ASP A 60 -12.90 16.34 -21.01
C ASP A 60 -12.20 15.56 -19.89
N THR A 61 -11.33 14.63 -20.28
CA THR A 61 -10.53 13.83 -19.33
C THR A 61 -9.67 14.72 -18.43
N GLY A 62 -9.24 15.89 -18.92
CA GLY A 62 -8.46 16.85 -18.14
C GLY A 62 -9.20 17.43 -16.94
N GLN A 63 -10.53 17.30 -16.89
CA GLN A 63 -11.39 17.90 -15.87
C GLN A 63 -12.02 16.86 -14.93
N GLU A 64 -11.84 15.57 -15.20
CA GLU A 64 -12.44 14.48 -14.40
C GLU A 64 -11.94 14.42 -12.95
N CYS A 65 -10.73 14.92 -12.68
CA CYS A 65 -10.13 14.92 -11.35
C CYS A 65 -9.58 16.31 -11.01
N GLU A 66 -10.40 17.11 -10.33
CA GLU A 66 -10.04 18.48 -9.93
C GLU A 66 -8.76 18.52 -9.10
N LEU A 67 -8.59 17.58 -8.16
CA LEU A 67 -7.39 17.53 -7.32
C LEU A 67 -6.11 17.35 -8.14
N ALA A 68 -6.12 16.52 -9.19
CA ALA A 68 -4.96 16.37 -10.07
C ALA A 68 -4.63 17.69 -10.79
N VAL A 69 -5.65 18.39 -11.28
CA VAL A 69 -5.52 19.70 -11.95
C VAL A 69 -4.94 20.75 -11.02
N LEU A 70 -5.46 20.83 -9.78
CA LEU A 70 -5.00 21.79 -8.78
C LEU A 70 -3.54 21.57 -8.38
N HIS A 71 -3.06 20.32 -8.44
CA HIS A 71 -1.64 19.98 -8.25
C HIS A 71 -0.78 20.13 -9.52
N GLY A 72 -1.35 20.60 -10.64
CA GLY A 72 -0.59 20.90 -11.86
C GLY A 72 -0.59 19.81 -12.93
N PHE A 73 -1.32 18.71 -12.72
CA PHE A 73 -1.39 17.61 -13.68
C PHE A 73 -2.66 17.68 -14.53
N ILE A 74 -2.51 17.81 -15.84
CA ILE A 74 -3.63 17.82 -16.79
C ILE A 74 -3.68 16.51 -17.56
N ALA A 75 -4.75 15.74 -17.39
CA ALA A 75 -4.98 14.56 -18.20
C ALA A 75 -5.36 14.93 -19.63
N VAL A 76 -4.84 14.17 -20.59
CA VAL A 76 -5.01 14.42 -22.03
C VAL A 76 -5.92 13.38 -22.66
N THR A 77 -5.74 12.12 -22.29
CA THR A 77 -6.58 11.01 -22.76
C THR A 77 -6.44 9.83 -21.81
N LYS A 78 -7.48 9.00 -21.77
CA LYS A 78 -7.46 7.71 -21.08
C LYS A 78 -7.99 6.59 -21.97
N GLY A 79 -7.74 5.36 -21.54
CA GLY A 79 -8.47 4.17 -21.98
C GLY A 79 -8.86 3.36 -20.75
N SER A 80 -10.11 2.91 -20.72
CA SER A 80 -10.68 2.18 -19.58
C SER A 80 -11.53 1.00 -20.05
N ALA A 81 -11.65 0.01 -19.16
CA ALA A 81 -12.59 -1.09 -19.30
C ALA A 81 -13.92 -0.74 -18.63
N ASP A 82 -14.70 0.17 -19.23
CA ASP A 82 -15.99 0.56 -18.67
C ASP A 82 -17.13 0.42 -19.70
N PRO A 83 -18.09 -0.51 -19.49
CA PRO A 83 -18.15 -1.50 -18.41
C PRO A 83 -17.03 -2.57 -18.52
N PRO A 84 -16.73 -3.29 -17.42
CA PRO A 84 -15.70 -4.34 -17.41
C PRO A 84 -15.92 -5.39 -18.50
N ILE A 85 -14.85 -5.74 -19.22
CA ILE A 85 -14.92 -6.78 -20.26
C ILE A 85 -15.06 -8.14 -19.57
N PRO A 86 -16.09 -8.95 -19.90
CA PRO A 86 -16.21 -10.31 -19.39
C PRO A 86 -14.99 -11.14 -19.79
N PRO A 87 -14.42 -11.96 -18.87
CA PRO A 87 -13.16 -12.64 -19.11
C PRO A 87 -13.20 -13.55 -20.35
N ALA A 88 -14.27 -14.33 -20.53
CA ALA A 88 -14.47 -15.11 -21.76
C ALA A 88 -15.90 -14.97 -22.28
N ARG A 89 -16.03 -14.81 -23.61
CA ARG A 89 -17.31 -14.76 -24.32
C ARG A 89 -17.38 -15.89 -25.35
N VAL A 90 -18.53 -16.54 -25.42
CA VAL A 90 -18.82 -17.53 -26.46
C VAL A 90 -19.45 -16.79 -27.64
N GLU A 91 -18.73 -16.71 -28.75
CA GLU A 91 -19.15 -16.08 -30.00
C GLU A 91 -19.38 -17.19 -31.03
N GLY A 92 -20.59 -17.78 -31.01
CA GLY A 92 -20.93 -18.92 -31.88
C GLY A 92 -20.13 -20.18 -31.52
N GLU A 93 -19.31 -20.65 -32.45
CA GLU A 93 -18.44 -21.83 -32.29
C GLU A 93 -17.04 -21.47 -31.76
N ILE A 94 -16.81 -20.22 -31.35
CA ILE A 94 -15.53 -19.73 -30.83
C ILE A 94 -15.72 -19.23 -29.40
N VAL A 95 -14.75 -19.52 -28.54
CA VAL A 95 -14.60 -18.89 -27.23
C VAL A 95 -13.48 -17.87 -27.36
N ARG A 96 -13.78 -16.61 -27.04
CA ARG A 96 -12.82 -15.51 -27.06
C ARG A 96 -12.60 -15.00 -25.65
N GLU A 97 -11.34 -14.89 -25.27
CA GLU A 97 -10.91 -14.19 -24.07
C GLU A 97 -10.22 -12.90 -24.47
N ARG A 98 -10.56 -11.81 -23.79
CA ARG A 98 -10.04 -10.48 -24.10
C ARG A 98 -9.66 -9.78 -22.80
N GLU A 99 -8.42 -9.30 -22.76
CA GLU A 99 -7.90 -8.52 -21.65
C GLU A 99 -7.67 -7.07 -22.09
N LEU A 100 -7.97 -6.15 -21.19
CA LEU A 100 -7.78 -4.71 -21.37
C LEU A 100 -7.17 -4.13 -20.10
N ARG A 101 -6.11 -3.34 -20.29
CA ARG A 101 -5.49 -2.54 -19.25
C ARG A 101 -5.97 -1.09 -19.34
N CYS A 102 -6.19 -0.49 -18.19
CA CYS A 102 -6.40 0.95 -18.11
C CYS A 102 -5.10 1.69 -18.43
N TYR A 103 -5.19 2.82 -19.12
CA TYR A 103 -4.08 3.74 -19.30
C TYR A 103 -4.53 5.19 -19.15
N LEU A 104 -3.59 6.03 -18.73
CA LEU A 104 -3.75 7.47 -18.59
C LEU A 104 -2.55 8.16 -19.26
N VAL A 105 -2.83 9.15 -20.10
CA VAL A 105 -1.84 10.10 -20.55
C VAL A 105 -2.12 11.46 -19.92
N GLY A 106 -1.12 12.07 -19.33
CA GLY A 106 -1.24 13.42 -18.77
C GLY A 106 0.05 14.22 -18.86
N ARG A 107 -0.03 15.49 -18.49
CA ARG A 107 1.03 16.48 -18.66
C ARG A 107 1.24 17.27 -17.40
N MET A 108 2.49 17.60 -17.13
CA MET A 108 2.89 18.48 -16.04
C MET A 108 4.02 19.40 -16.49
N SER A 109 4.02 20.65 -16.03
CA SER A 109 5.02 21.64 -16.44
C SER A 109 6.43 21.19 -16.07
N LYS A 110 7.43 21.45 -16.94
CA LYS A 110 8.85 21.26 -16.59
C LYS A 110 9.34 22.25 -15.53
N ASN A 111 8.64 23.36 -15.36
CA ASN A 111 8.92 24.36 -14.34
C ASN A 111 8.37 23.95 -12.97
N ASP A 112 7.57 22.89 -12.89
CA ASP A 112 7.05 22.37 -11.64
C ASP A 112 8.05 21.39 -11.00
N ALA A 113 8.46 21.70 -9.77
CA ALA A 113 9.39 20.87 -9.00
C ALA A 113 8.83 19.47 -8.65
N LEU A 114 7.50 19.28 -8.73
CA LEU A 114 6.85 18.01 -8.46
C LEU A 114 6.86 17.06 -9.67
N ALA A 115 7.08 17.55 -10.90
CA ALA A 115 6.91 16.71 -12.10
C ALA A 115 7.84 15.49 -12.11
N LEU A 116 9.14 15.68 -11.88
CA LEU A 116 10.08 14.55 -11.83
C LEU A 116 9.87 13.68 -10.59
N ARG A 117 9.52 14.28 -9.45
CA ARG A 117 9.23 13.54 -8.20
C ARG A 117 7.98 12.66 -8.33
N LEU A 118 6.98 13.13 -9.08
CA LEU A 118 5.79 12.36 -9.43
C LEU A 118 6.18 11.15 -10.28
N ALA A 119 7.02 11.35 -11.30
CA ALA A 119 7.50 10.25 -12.13
C ALA A 119 8.25 9.20 -11.30
N GLU A 120 9.11 9.63 -10.38
CA GLU A 120 9.83 8.76 -9.45
C GLU A 120 8.88 7.93 -8.58
N GLU A 121 7.94 8.59 -7.89
CA GLU A 121 6.94 7.88 -7.06
C GLU A 121 6.11 6.90 -7.90
N LEU A 122 5.50 7.33 -9.00
CA LEU A 122 4.68 6.42 -9.80
C LEU A 122 5.50 5.24 -10.35
N ASN A 123 6.77 5.46 -10.70
CA ASN A 123 7.68 4.42 -11.17
C ASN A 123 8.05 3.41 -10.06
N GLU A 124 8.02 3.80 -8.78
CA GLU A 124 8.22 2.89 -7.64
C GLU A 124 7.01 1.96 -7.40
N ARG A 125 5.83 2.27 -7.95
CA ARG A 125 4.60 1.47 -7.82
C ARG A 125 4.58 0.29 -8.80
N VAL A 126 5.69 -0.45 -8.86
CA VAL A 126 5.99 -1.48 -9.87
C VAL A 126 5.01 -2.66 -9.91
N ALA A 127 4.28 -2.95 -8.83
CA ALA A 127 3.24 -3.99 -8.82
C ALA A 127 1.98 -3.57 -9.58
N ARG A 128 1.75 -2.26 -9.67
CA ARG A 128 0.51 -1.69 -10.20
C ARG A 128 0.72 -0.98 -11.52
N LEU A 129 1.81 -0.23 -11.65
CA LEU A 129 2.01 0.71 -12.74
C LEU A 129 3.19 0.33 -13.61
N GLN A 130 3.05 0.64 -14.89
CA GLN A 130 4.14 0.87 -15.81
C GLN A 130 4.07 2.34 -16.21
N VAL A 131 5.15 3.07 -15.94
CA VAL A 131 5.21 4.52 -16.12
C VAL A 131 6.28 4.83 -17.15
N LEU A 132 5.93 5.67 -18.12
CA LEU A 132 6.83 6.18 -19.14
C LEU A 132 6.77 7.70 -19.09
N LEU A 133 7.92 8.34 -18.98
CA LEU A 133 8.05 9.79 -18.98
C LEU A 133 8.71 10.24 -20.27
N TYR A 134 8.10 11.18 -20.98
CA TYR A 134 8.62 11.74 -22.22
C TYR A 134 8.83 13.24 -22.11
N ASP A 135 9.86 13.72 -22.81
CA ASP A 135 10.10 15.12 -23.08
C ASP A 135 9.82 15.40 -24.57
N PRO A 136 8.70 16.06 -24.91
CA PRO A 136 8.31 16.33 -26.29
C PRO A 136 9.25 17.30 -27.05
N GLU A 137 10.17 18.00 -26.36
CA GLU A 137 11.21 18.83 -26.96
C GLU A 137 12.44 18.02 -27.38
N LEU A 138 12.66 16.85 -26.77
CA LEU A 138 13.77 15.94 -27.09
C LEU A 138 13.41 14.92 -28.17
N GLU A 139 12.20 14.95 -28.72
CA GLU A 139 11.72 14.04 -29.77
C GLU A 139 12.36 14.33 -31.14
N SER A 140 13.66 14.04 -31.30
CA SER A 140 14.37 14.13 -32.59
C SER A 140 14.37 12.80 -33.36
N GLY A 141 13.26 12.06 -33.34
CA GLY A 141 13.04 10.87 -34.18
C GLY A 141 13.13 9.49 -33.50
N ASN A 142 13.41 9.42 -32.20
CA ASN A 142 13.30 8.17 -31.42
C ASN A 142 12.72 8.48 -30.04
N ARG A 143 11.40 8.32 -29.88
CA ARG A 143 10.69 8.51 -28.61
C ARG A 143 11.19 7.49 -27.59
N LYS A 144 12.14 7.89 -26.76
CA LYS A 144 12.65 7.07 -25.65
C LYS A 144 12.19 7.67 -24.33
N PRO A 145 11.69 6.85 -23.39
CA PRO A 145 11.44 7.31 -22.03
C PRO A 145 12.72 7.91 -21.43
N ILE A 146 12.57 9.03 -20.72
CA ILE A 146 13.66 9.65 -19.97
C ILE A 146 13.68 9.10 -18.52
N PRO A 147 14.82 9.23 -17.80
CA PRO A 147 14.86 8.92 -16.37
C PRO A 147 13.78 9.68 -15.59
N PRO A 148 13.22 9.08 -14.51
CA PRO A 148 13.59 7.82 -13.87
C PRO A 148 13.02 6.56 -14.57
N CYS A 149 12.19 6.73 -15.59
CA CYS A 149 11.44 5.66 -16.25
C CYS A 149 12.20 4.95 -17.38
N THR A 150 13.53 4.91 -17.31
CA THR A 150 14.33 4.17 -18.30
C THR A 150 14.15 2.68 -18.07
N ALA A 151 13.51 1.98 -19.00
CA ALA A 151 13.36 0.53 -18.94
C ALA A 151 14.74 -0.15 -18.86
N ALA A 152 15.14 -0.55 -17.66
CA ALA A 152 16.30 -1.40 -17.44
C ALA A 152 15.96 -2.80 -17.97
N GLY A 153 16.18 -3.01 -19.27
CA GLY A 153 15.93 -4.31 -19.91
C GLY A 153 14.69 -4.36 -20.80
N GLY A 154 14.61 -3.49 -21.81
CA GLY A 154 13.63 -3.62 -22.90
C GLY A 154 12.18 -3.29 -22.50
N LEU A 155 11.41 -2.70 -23.42
CA LEU A 155 9.97 -2.56 -23.29
C LEU A 155 9.31 -3.94 -23.45
N VAL A 156 9.34 -4.80 -22.43
CA VAL A 156 8.94 -6.21 -22.58
C VAL A 156 7.42 -6.40 -22.62
N ASP A 157 6.62 -5.40 -22.25
CA ASP A 157 5.16 -5.51 -22.32
C ASP A 157 4.50 -4.16 -22.62
N THR A 158 3.99 -3.96 -23.86
CA THR A 158 3.39 -2.68 -24.31
C THR A 158 1.95 -2.82 -24.81
N TRP A 159 1.32 -3.97 -24.63
CA TRP A 159 -0.08 -4.13 -24.99
C TRP A 159 -0.99 -3.41 -23.98
N ILE A 160 -2.07 -2.86 -24.52
CA ILE A 160 -3.18 -2.27 -23.78
C ILE A 160 -4.39 -3.18 -23.90
N THR A 161 -4.65 -3.69 -25.10
CA THR A 161 -5.70 -4.69 -25.36
C THR A 161 -5.10 -5.89 -26.06
N ARG A 162 -5.48 -7.09 -25.62
CA ARG A 162 -5.14 -8.34 -26.29
C ARG A 162 -6.29 -9.33 -26.24
N SER A 163 -6.34 -10.25 -27.18
CA SER A 163 -7.30 -11.35 -27.17
C SER A 163 -6.70 -12.67 -27.61
N ARG A 164 -7.34 -13.76 -27.22
CA ARG A 164 -7.06 -15.11 -27.70
C ARG A 164 -8.37 -15.84 -27.93
N THR A 165 -8.36 -16.79 -28.86
CA THR A 165 -9.56 -17.50 -29.29
C THR A 165 -9.29 -18.99 -29.43
N ALA A 166 -10.25 -19.82 -29.03
CA ALA A 166 -10.25 -21.25 -29.28
C ALA A 166 -11.63 -21.70 -29.79
N PRO A 167 -11.72 -22.76 -30.61
CA PRO A 167 -13.00 -23.40 -30.90
C PRO A 167 -13.71 -23.81 -29.61
N LYS A 168 -15.04 -23.68 -29.55
CA LYS A 168 -15.85 -24.00 -28.37
C LYS A 168 -15.70 -25.46 -27.92
N LYS A 169 -15.46 -26.36 -28.87
CA LYS A 169 -15.18 -27.77 -28.59
C LYS A 169 -13.85 -27.98 -27.85
N ASP A 170 -12.93 -27.03 -27.98
CA ASP A 170 -11.59 -27.03 -27.40
C ASP A 170 -11.41 -25.88 -26.41
N ALA A 171 -12.49 -25.47 -25.73
CA ALA A 171 -12.47 -24.33 -24.79
C ALA A 171 -11.40 -24.48 -23.69
N GLU A 172 -11.10 -25.71 -23.28
CA GLU A 172 -10.04 -26.02 -22.30
C GLU A 172 -8.64 -25.63 -22.80
N GLN A 173 -8.43 -25.63 -24.13
CA GLN A 173 -7.17 -25.22 -24.76
C GLN A 173 -7.02 -23.71 -24.91
N LEU A 174 -8.04 -22.91 -24.59
CA LEU A 174 -7.99 -21.44 -24.69
C LEU A 174 -6.79 -20.86 -23.92
N SER A 175 -6.52 -21.42 -22.74
CA SER A 175 -5.39 -21.01 -21.89
C SER A 175 -4.01 -21.22 -22.54
N LEU A 176 -3.93 -22.12 -23.51
CA LEU A 176 -2.70 -22.48 -24.25
C LEU A 176 -2.54 -21.67 -25.56
N GLN A 177 -3.58 -20.96 -26.00
CA GLN A 177 -3.51 -20.16 -27.23
C GLN A 177 -2.69 -18.89 -27.01
N PRO A 178 -1.88 -18.47 -28.00
CA PRO A 178 -1.11 -17.24 -27.91
C PRO A 178 -2.04 -16.02 -27.92
N TRP A 179 -1.58 -14.96 -27.25
CA TRP A 179 -2.27 -13.66 -27.29
C TRP A 179 -2.01 -12.93 -28.61
N THR A 180 -3.05 -12.32 -29.15
CA THR A 180 -3.01 -11.34 -30.24
C THR A 180 -3.18 -9.95 -29.66
N ILE A 181 -2.22 -9.05 -29.92
CA ILE A 181 -2.29 -7.65 -29.46
C ILE A 181 -3.24 -6.87 -30.40
N GLU A 182 -4.26 -6.24 -29.83
CA GLU A 182 -5.24 -5.42 -30.56
C GLU A 182 -4.94 -3.93 -30.46
N TRP A 183 -4.38 -3.50 -29.33
CA TRP A 183 -4.02 -2.11 -29.06
C TRP A 183 -2.76 -2.08 -28.21
N SER A 184 -1.86 -1.17 -28.53
CA SER A 184 -0.51 -1.08 -27.97
C SER A 184 -0.11 0.35 -27.62
N LEU A 185 1.09 0.51 -27.10
CA LEU A 185 1.70 1.82 -26.88
C LEU A 185 1.84 2.66 -28.17
N ASP A 186 2.07 2.02 -29.32
CA ASP A 186 2.19 2.72 -30.61
C ASP A 186 0.85 3.36 -31.04
N ASP A 187 -0.26 2.71 -30.68
CA ASP A 187 -1.60 3.26 -30.90
C ASP A 187 -1.88 4.45 -29.98
N ILE A 188 -1.39 4.43 -28.73
CA ILE A 188 -1.42 5.59 -27.83
C ILE A 188 -0.64 6.75 -28.45
N PHE A 189 0.57 6.51 -28.96
CA PHE A 189 1.37 7.56 -29.61
C PHE A 189 0.69 8.16 -30.85
N SER A 190 0.07 7.32 -31.66
CA SER A 190 -0.70 7.75 -32.84
C SER A 190 -1.87 8.64 -32.44
N ARG A 191 -2.59 8.27 -31.37
CA ARG A 191 -3.67 9.08 -30.79
C ARG A 191 -3.15 10.42 -30.27
N LEU A 192 -2.01 10.43 -29.58
CA LEU A 192 -1.40 11.66 -29.07
C LEU A 192 -0.94 12.60 -30.18
N ALA A 193 -0.43 12.07 -31.28
CA ALA A 193 -0.08 12.87 -32.46
C ALA A 193 -1.31 13.59 -33.03
N TYR A 194 -2.45 12.90 -33.14
CA TYR A 194 -3.72 13.49 -33.56
C TYR A 194 -4.22 14.57 -32.58
N ILE A 195 -4.22 14.26 -31.28
CA ILE A 195 -4.64 15.20 -30.23
C ILE A 195 -3.77 16.46 -30.25
N ASN A 196 -2.45 16.32 -30.36
CA ASN A 196 -1.52 17.45 -30.44
C ASN A 196 -1.82 18.35 -31.64
N PHE A 197 -2.03 17.73 -32.81
CA PHE A 197 -2.39 18.47 -34.02
C PHE A 197 -3.76 19.16 -33.89
N ALA A 198 -4.77 18.47 -33.35
CA ALA A 198 -6.16 18.92 -33.37
C ALA A 198 -6.56 19.83 -32.21
N GLN A 199 -5.93 19.76 -31.03
CA GLN A 199 -6.38 20.46 -29.81
C GLN A 199 -5.34 21.43 -29.23
N TYR A 200 -4.05 21.19 -29.43
CA TYR A 200 -2.98 21.95 -28.79
C TYR A 200 -2.20 22.85 -29.74
N GLY A 201 -2.37 22.69 -31.06
CA GLY A 201 -1.84 23.58 -32.08
C GLY A 201 -0.34 23.85 -31.92
N SER A 202 0.02 25.13 -31.80
CA SER A 202 1.41 25.61 -31.66
C SER A 202 1.82 25.89 -30.20
N MET A 203 1.11 25.38 -29.20
CA MET A 203 1.48 25.54 -27.78
C MET A 203 2.90 25.03 -27.54
N ALA A 204 3.69 25.77 -26.76
CA ALA A 204 5.05 25.38 -26.42
C ALA A 204 5.08 24.02 -25.69
N ARG A 205 6.11 23.23 -25.97
CA ARG A 205 6.31 21.87 -25.45
C ARG A 205 7.07 21.84 -24.11
N ASN A 206 6.87 22.86 -23.29
CA ASN A 206 7.55 23.04 -22.01
C ASN A 206 6.94 22.22 -20.85
N TYR A 207 6.51 20.99 -21.15
CA TYR A 207 5.90 20.04 -20.22
C TYR A 207 6.53 18.65 -20.37
N TYR A 208 6.41 17.83 -19.33
CA TYR A 208 6.61 16.39 -19.43
C TYR A 208 5.29 15.70 -19.76
N GLU A 209 5.35 14.65 -20.57
CA GLU A 209 4.22 13.79 -20.89
C GLU A 209 4.37 12.44 -20.20
N PHE A 210 3.38 12.10 -19.37
CA PHE A 210 3.32 10.87 -18.60
C PHE A 210 2.41 9.88 -19.33
N ILE A 211 2.88 8.67 -19.57
CA ILE A 211 2.05 7.55 -19.99
C ILE A 211 2.07 6.52 -18.85
N ILE A 212 0.92 6.32 -18.23
CA ILE A 212 0.73 5.44 -17.07
C ILE A 212 -0.18 4.31 -17.52
N ILE A 213 0.26 3.06 -17.36
CA ILE A 213 -0.49 1.85 -17.73
C ILE A 213 -0.66 1.02 -16.46
N ASP A 214 -1.90 0.61 -16.15
CA ASP A 214 -2.15 -0.38 -15.08
C ASP A 214 -1.71 -1.75 -15.57
N ARG A 215 -0.89 -2.45 -14.78
CA ARG A 215 -0.42 -3.80 -15.09
C ARG A 215 -1.53 -4.85 -15.02
N ASN A 216 -2.57 -4.59 -14.22
CA ASN A 216 -3.64 -5.53 -13.93
C ASN A 216 -4.82 -5.31 -14.88
N PRO A 217 -5.08 -6.24 -15.83
CA PRO A 217 -6.20 -6.11 -16.75
C PRO A 217 -7.55 -6.24 -16.03
N GLY A 218 -8.58 -5.60 -16.59
CA GLY A 218 -9.97 -5.71 -16.14
C GLY A 218 -10.34 -4.89 -14.91
N ARG A 219 -9.43 -4.07 -14.37
CA ARG A 219 -9.75 -3.14 -13.29
C ARG A 219 -10.55 -1.94 -13.78
N GLU A 220 -11.38 -1.40 -12.89
CA GLU A 220 -11.99 -0.08 -13.07
C GLU A 220 -10.92 1.00 -13.19
N PHE A 221 -11.25 2.10 -13.86
CA PHE A 221 -10.31 3.19 -14.07
C PHE A 221 -10.21 4.07 -12.82
N ASP A 222 -9.06 4.06 -12.17
CA ASP A 222 -8.74 4.91 -11.02
C ASP A 222 -7.34 5.57 -11.12
N LEU A 223 -6.75 5.58 -12.32
CA LEU A 223 -5.39 6.10 -12.54
C LEU A 223 -5.29 7.61 -12.24
N LEU A 224 -6.37 8.37 -12.43
CA LEU A 224 -6.39 9.80 -12.06
C LEU A 224 -6.31 10.00 -10.55
N ASP A 225 -7.07 9.22 -9.78
CA ASP A 225 -7.05 9.28 -8.32
C ASP A 225 -5.69 8.86 -7.76
N ILE A 226 -5.03 7.89 -8.39
CA ILE A 226 -3.65 7.50 -8.06
C ILE A 226 -2.68 8.67 -8.26
N VAL A 227 -2.80 9.41 -9.36
CA VAL A 227 -1.94 10.57 -9.64
C VAL A 227 -2.21 11.69 -8.63
N ALA A 228 -3.48 11.99 -8.35
CA ALA A 228 -3.87 12.98 -7.36
C ALA A 228 -3.33 12.61 -5.97
N ASP A 229 -3.49 11.36 -5.53
CA ASP A 229 -2.96 10.85 -4.26
C ASP A 229 -1.42 10.95 -4.18
N ALA A 230 -0.72 10.60 -5.27
CA ALA A 230 0.74 10.70 -5.31
C ALA A 230 1.22 12.15 -5.20
N LEU A 231 0.58 13.08 -5.91
CA LEU A 231 0.89 14.52 -5.83
C LEU A 231 0.59 15.09 -4.44
N GLN A 232 -0.55 14.71 -3.87
CA GLN A 232 -0.96 15.05 -2.52
C GLN A 232 0.10 14.63 -1.49
N LYS A 233 0.56 13.37 -1.56
CA LYS A 233 1.64 12.83 -0.71
C LYS A 233 2.95 13.60 -0.87
N LEU A 234 3.36 13.86 -2.11
CA LEU A 234 4.60 14.58 -2.42
C LEU A 234 4.59 16.03 -1.94
N ASN A 235 3.39 16.62 -1.83
CA ASN A 235 3.15 17.96 -1.30
C ASN A 235 2.88 17.98 0.21
N THR A 236 3.21 16.91 0.95
CA THR A 236 3.04 16.77 2.41
C THR A 236 1.58 16.68 2.89
N ASP A 237 0.71 16.13 2.06
CA ASP A 237 -0.71 15.89 2.34
C ASP A 237 -1.47 17.14 2.86
N PRO A 238 -1.42 18.29 2.15
CA PRO A 238 -2.07 19.52 2.59
C PRO A 238 -3.60 19.37 2.47
N PRO A 239 -4.42 19.85 3.43
CA PRO A 239 -5.87 19.76 3.28
C PRO A 239 -6.34 20.34 1.94
N SER A 240 -7.34 19.73 1.28
CA SER A 240 -7.81 20.19 -0.04
C SER A 240 -8.15 21.69 -0.04
N SER A 241 -8.71 22.19 1.06
CA SER A 241 -9.01 23.61 1.26
C SER A 241 -7.79 24.54 1.22
N GLU A 242 -6.63 24.06 1.67
CA GLU A 242 -5.38 24.79 1.57
C GLU A 242 -4.90 24.84 0.11
N LEU A 243 -4.99 23.72 -0.61
CA LEU A 243 -4.64 23.65 -2.03
C LEU A 243 -5.48 24.62 -2.87
N PHE A 244 -6.81 24.58 -2.70
CA PHE A 244 -7.71 25.54 -3.34
C PHE A 244 -7.36 26.99 -2.98
N ARG A 245 -7.04 27.28 -1.71
CA ARG A 245 -6.66 28.63 -1.28
C ARG A 245 -5.38 29.10 -1.99
N GLN A 246 -4.36 28.25 -2.08
CA GLN A 246 -3.11 28.57 -2.78
C GLN A 246 -3.36 28.83 -4.27
N VAL A 247 -4.19 28.00 -4.90
CA VAL A 247 -4.58 28.13 -6.30
C VAL A 247 -5.38 29.42 -6.57
N ILE A 248 -6.39 29.73 -5.74
CA ILE A 248 -7.16 30.97 -5.84
C ILE A 248 -6.25 32.18 -5.69
N GLN A 249 -5.32 32.16 -4.73
CA GLN A 249 -4.34 33.23 -4.56
C GLN A 249 -3.41 33.39 -5.76
N LYS A 250 -3.10 32.30 -6.47
CA LYS A 250 -2.21 32.31 -7.65
C LYS A 250 -2.92 32.82 -8.91
N TYR A 251 -4.11 32.33 -9.21
CA TYR A 251 -4.74 32.55 -10.51
C TYR A 251 -5.91 33.54 -10.50
N VAL A 252 -6.62 33.74 -9.37
CA VAL A 252 -7.77 34.65 -9.31
C VAL A 252 -7.30 36.10 -9.06
N PRO A 253 -7.88 37.10 -9.76
CA PRO A 253 -7.59 38.53 -9.54
C PRO A 253 -7.78 38.95 -8.07
N ALA A 254 -6.91 39.82 -7.57
CA ALA A 254 -6.84 40.17 -6.14
C ALA A 254 -8.14 40.73 -5.56
N ASP A 255 -8.90 41.47 -6.36
CA ASP A 255 -10.19 42.07 -6.05
C ASP A 255 -11.34 41.05 -5.94
N GLU A 256 -11.19 39.85 -6.51
CA GLU A 256 -12.21 38.79 -6.50
C GLU A 256 -11.88 37.65 -5.52
N ARG A 257 -10.64 37.54 -5.03
CA ARG A 257 -10.17 36.42 -4.19
C ARG A 257 -11.03 36.19 -2.95
N GLU A 258 -11.42 37.26 -2.26
CA GLU A 258 -12.18 37.16 -1.01
C GLU A 258 -13.56 36.54 -1.25
N LYS A 259 -14.18 36.81 -2.40
CA LYS A 259 -15.45 36.20 -2.79
C LYS A 259 -15.29 34.69 -2.98
N TYR A 260 -14.31 34.26 -3.77
CA TYR A 260 -14.03 32.84 -4.01
C TYR A 260 -13.66 32.08 -2.74
N LEU A 261 -12.89 32.70 -1.83
CA LEU A 261 -12.51 32.08 -0.56
C LEU A 261 -13.69 31.97 0.43
N LYS A 262 -14.72 32.81 0.29
CA LYS A 262 -15.95 32.74 1.11
C LYS A 262 -16.98 31.78 0.54
N GLU A 263 -17.06 31.67 -0.78
CA GLU A 263 -18.00 30.80 -1.50
C GLU A 263 -17.51 29.35 -1.61
N GLY A 264 -16.19 29.12 -1.47
CA GLY A 264 -15.62 27.79 -1.39
C GLY A 264 -16.18 27.01 -0.21
N ASN A 265 -17.02 26.02 -0.48
CA ASN A 265 -17.51 25.07 0.51
C ASN A 265 -16.38 24.09 0.83
N PHE A 266 -15.41 24.56 1.61
CA PHE A 266 -14.29 23.75 2.05
C PHE A 266 -14.82 22.75 3.06
N ASP A 267 -14.98 21.49 2.65
CA ASP A 267 -15.30 20.42 3.57
C ASP A 267 -14.36 20.48 4.77
N PRO A 268 -14.89 20.30 5.99
CA PRO A 268 -14.08 20.36 7.19
C PRO A 268 -12.91 19.39 7.05
N VAL A 269 -11.71 19.92 7.25
CA VAL A 269 -10.45 19.17 7.22
C VAL A 269 -10.65 17.89 8.03
N PRO A 270 -10.55 16.69 7.43
CA PRO A 270 -10.43 15.48 8.21
C PRO A 270 -9.27 15.71 9.15
N GLN A 271 -9.51 15.67 10.46
CA GLN A 271 -8.45 15.98 11.42
C GLN A 271 -7.21 15.17 11.05
N PRO A 272 -6.03 15.82 10.89
CA PRO A 272 -4.82 15.08 10.67
C PRO A 272 -4.69 14.09 11.82
N PHE A 273 -4.43 12.82 11.51
CA PHE A 273 -4.05 11.87 12.55
C PHE A 273 -2.89 12.50 13.33
N PRO A 274 -2.94 12.46 14.67
CA PRO A 274 -1.87 13.04 15.47
C PRO A 274 -0.53 12.45 15.00
N PRO A 275 0.40 13.27 14.49
CA PRO A 275 1.66 12.81 13.86
C PRO A 275 2.55 12.02 14.82
N ASN A 276 2.19 11.97 16.11
CA ASN A 276 2.95 11.36 17.18
C ASN A 276 2.52 9.93 17.54
N GLN A 277 1.42 9.39 16.99
CA GLN A 277 1.04 7.99 17.29
C GLN A 277 1.90 6.96 16.54
N TYR A 278 2.46 7.33 15.39
CA TYR A 278 3.14 6.40 14.48
C TYR A 278 4.68 6.47 14.54
N ASN A 279 5.27 7.32 15.38
CA ASN A 279 6.72 7.37 15.57
C ASN A 279 7.28 6.25 16.47
N SER A 280 6.48 5.23 16.76
CA SER A 280 6.82 4.19 17.73
C SER A 280 7.21 2.85 17.13
N HIS A 281 7.54 2.71 15.84
CA HIS A 281 7.96 1.41 15.26
C HIS A 281 9.07 0.69 16.04
N ARG A 282 9.96 1.44 16.71
CA ARG A 282 11.03 0.87 17.56
C ARG A 282 10.58 0.52 18.99
N ALA A 283 9.44 1.03 19.44
CA ALA A 283 8.94 0.86 20.82
C ALA A 283 7.59 0.11 20.90
N ARG A 284 6.81 0.10 19.81
CA ARG A 284 5.52 -0.56 19.69
C ARG A 284 5.74 -2.03 19.41
N VAL A 285 5.09 -2.85 20.20
CA VAL A 285 4.84 -4.26 19.92
C VAL A 285 3.37 -4.34 19.57
N ARG A 286 3.03 -5.14 18.56
CA ARG A 286 1.63 -5.32 18.15
C ARG A 286 0.79 -5.81 19.34
N CYS A 287 -0.42 -5.29 19.53
CA CYS A 287 -1.28 -5.68 20.65
C CYS A 287 -2.54 -6.38 20.10
N TRP A 288 -2.71 -7.69 20.35
CA TRP A 288 -3.63 -8.49 19.54
C TRP A 288 -4.40 -9.56 20.33
N ASN A 289 -5.68 -9.77 19.95
CA ASN A 289 -6.51 -10.89 20.39
C ASN A 289 -6.46 -12.06 19.40
N ALA A 290 -5.74 -13.15 19.74
CA ALA A 290 -5.49 -14.29 18.84
C ALA A 290 -6.75 -14.83 18.14
N VAL A 291 -7.85 -14.97 18.88
CA VAL A 291 -9.07 -15.68 18.44
C VAL A 291 -9.94 -14.87 17.50
N GLU A 292 -10.24 -13.61 17.82
CA GLU A 292 -11.09 -12.75 16.99
C GLU A 292 -10.41 -12.34 15.68
N SER A 293 -9.10 -12.34 15.72
CA SER A 293 -8.31 -11.55 14.80
C SER A 293 -7.71 -12.44 13.70
N PHE A 294 -7.55 -13.76 13.94
CA PHE A 294 -7.41 -14.74 12.86
C PHE A 294 -8.64 -14.81 11.96
N ARG A 295 -9.84 -14.82 12.55
CA ARG A 295 -11.10 -14.73 11.79
C ARG A 295 -11.12 -13.43 10.98
N THR A 296 -10.68 -12.32 11.56
CA THR A 296 -10.61 -11.02 10.87
C THR A 296 -9.58 -11.01 9.74
N ILE A 297 -8.40 -11.63 9.89
CA ILE A 297 -7.42 -11.77 8.78
C ILE A 297 -8.03 -12.59 7.65
N ILE A 298 -8.61 -13.75 7.95
CA ILE A 298 -9.20 -14.61 6.91
C ILE A 298 -10.38 -13.90 6.24
N GLU A 299 -11.24 -13.24 7.01
CA GLU A 299 -12.36 -12.47 6.46
C GLU A 299 -11.87 -11.28 5.62
N ALA A 300 -10.83 -10.57 6.06
CA ALA A 300 -10.21 -9.49 5.30
C ALA A 300 -9.54 -9.99 4.03
N ALA A 301 -8.87 -11.14 4.09
CA ALA A 301 -8.21 -11.78 2.95
C ALA A 301 -9.18 -12.42 1.94
N ARG A 302 -10.35 -12.87 2.41
CA ARG A 302 -11.44 -13.43 1.58
C ARG A 302 -12.29 -12.37 0.93
N ARG A 303 -12.34 -11.16 1.48
CA ARG A 303 -12.87 -10.02 0.74
C ARG A 303 -11.88 -9.76 -0.38
N ASP A 304 -12.27 -10.13 -1.59
CA ASP A 304 -11.61 -9.75 -2.84
C ASP A 304 -11.81 -8.23 -3.00
N ARG A 305 -11.22 -7.47 -2.07
CA ARG A 305 -11.37 -6.03 -2.03
C ARG A 305 -10.64 -5.52 -3.26
N PRO A 306 -11.30 -4.76 -4.17
CA PRO A 306 -10.54 -3.77 -4.89
C PRO A 306 -9.76 -3.01 -3.82
N LEU A 307 -8.45 -2.83 -4.02
CA LEU A 307 -7.54 -2.11 -3.11
C LEU A 307 -7.91 -0.62 -3.02
N THR A 308 -9.19 -0.28 -2.86
CA THR A 308 -9.73 1.00 -2.43
C THR A 308 -9.43 1.12 -0.93
N ILE A 309 -8.15 1.20 -0.65
CA ILE A 309 -7.64 1.45 0.69
C ILE A 309 -7.85 2.94 0.93
N TYR A 310 -8.49 3.28 2.05
CA TYR A 310 -8.63 4.66 2.47
C TYR A 310 -7.23 5.30 2.45
N PRO A 311 -7.04 6.52 1.89
CA PRO A 311 -5.71 7.14 1.79
C PRO A 311 -4.92 7.09 3.10
N LEU A 312 -5.63 7.20 4.23
CA LEU A 312 -5.10 7.12 5.59
C LEU A 312 -4.44 5.76 5.91
N GLU A 313 -5.09 4.65 5.57
CA GLU A 313 -4.57 3.30 5.75
C GLU A 313 -3.34 3.08 4.85
N SER A 314 -3.38 3.60 3.63
CA SER A 314 -2.24 3.59 2.69
C SER A 314 -1.03 4.35 3.25
N ARG A 315 -1.23 5.56 3.80
CA ARG A 315 -0.17 6.34 4.46
C ARG A 315 0.41 5.62 5.68
N PHE A 316 -0.43 5.00 6.51
CA PHE A 316 0.03 4.21 7.65
C PHE A 316 0.93 3.05 7.22
N ILE A 317 0.52 2.28 6.20
CA ILE A 317 1.33 1.20 5.63
C ILE A 317 2.64 1.71 5.05
N SER A 318 2.60 2.81 4.29
CA SER A 318 3.80 3.43 3.71
C SER A 318 4.78 3.93 4.77
N ASN A 319 4.30 4.49 5.88
CA ASN A 319 5.13 4.93 7.00
C ASN A 319 5.81 3.74 7.71
N ILE A 320 5.06 2.66 7.96
CA ILE A 320 5.62 1.42 8.52
C ILE A 320 6.68 0.82 7.59
N ALA A 321 6.39 0.73 6.30
CA ALA A 321 7.34 0.20 5.32
C ALA A 321 8.63 1.05 5.28
N THR A 322 8.51 2.38 5.31
CA THR A 322 9.67 3.29 5.35
C THR A 322 10.52 3.06 6.60
N GLY A 323 9.88 2.89 7.77
CA GLY A 323 10.57 2.56 9.02
C GLY A 323 11.32 1.22 8.93
N LEU A 324 10.64 0.17 8.49
CA LEU A 324 11.22 -1.17 8.31
C LEU A 324 12.38 -1.17 7.30
N GLU A 325 12.28 -0.40 6.22
CA GLU A 325 13.35 -0.25 5.23
C GLU A 325 14.56 0.48 5.82
N SER A 326 14.34 1.56 6.58
CA SER A 326 15.41 2.30 7.25
C SER A 326 16.15 1.46 8.30
N ASP A 327 15.46 0.50 8.93
CA ASP A 327 16.02 -0.45 9.88
C ASP A 327 16.65 -1.69 9.19
N GLY A 328 16.61 -1.78 7.85
CA GLY A 328 17.18 -2.88 7.08
C GLY A 328 16.38 -4.19 7.17
N VAL A 329 15.15 -4.15 7.68
CA VAL A 329 14.25 -5.31 7.83
C VAL A 329 13.65 -5.74 6.48
N ILE A 330 13.47 -4.78 5.58
CA ILE A 330 12.96 -4.97 4.23
C ILE A 330 13.79 -4.16 3.23
N THR A 331 13.66 -4.44 1.94
CA THR A 331 14.30 -3.67 0.87
C THR A 331 13.34 -3.49 -0.29
N ARG A 332 13.22 -2.27 -0.80
CA ARG A 332 12.40 -1.97 -1.99
C ARG A 332 12.92 -2.71 -3.23
N VAL A 333 11.99 -3.17 -4.06
CA VAL A 333 12.26 -3.84 -5.33
C VAL A 333 12.00 -2.86 -6.48
N SER A 334 12.94 -2.76 -7.42
CA SER A 334 12.88 -1.84 -8.58
C SER A 334 12.10 -2.40 -9.77
N ASP A 335 11.93 -3.71 -9.82
CA ASP A 335 11.30 -4.42 -10.92
C ASP A 335 10.06 -5.17 -10.43
N TYR A 336 9.15 -5.46 -11.37
CA TYR A 336 7.95 -6.20 -11.03
C TYR A 336 8.30 -7.65 -10.64
N GLU A 337 7.83 -8.04 -9.46
CA GLU A 337 7.84 -9.41 -8.97
C GLU A 337 6.43 -9.77 -8.52
N LEU A 338 6.04 -11.04 -8.66
CA LEU A 338 4.73 -11.47 -8.18
C LEU A 338 4.70 -11.36 -6.63
N PRO A 339 3.77 -10.60 -6.03
CA PRO A 339 3.71 -10.42 -4.58
C PRO A 339 3.26 -11.69 -3.86
N CYS A 340 3.94 -12.07 -2.78
CA CYS A 340 3.57 -13.23 -1.94
C CYS A 340 2.53 -12.88 -0.87
N ALA A 341 2.47 -11.62 -0.46
CA ALA A 341 1.59 -11.16 0.61
C ALA A 341 1.08 -9.72 0.41
N LEU A 342 -0.01 -9.43 1.10
CA LEU A 342 -0.59 -8.09 1.21
C LEU A 342 -0.68 -7.69 2.69
N PRO A 343 -0.28 -6.45 3.04
CA PRO A 343 -0.48 -5.91 4.37
C PRO A 343 -1.96 -5.58 4.59
N ILE A 344 -2.44 -5.81 5.81
CA ILE A 344 -3.80 -5.55 6.26
C ILE A 344 -3.69 -4.80 7.59
N VAL A 345 -4.47 -3.72 7.75
CA VAL A 345 -4.54 -2.97 9.00
C VAL A 345 -5.65 -3.52 9.88
N ILE A 346 -5.30 -3.82 11.12
CA ILE A 346 -6.22 -4.37 12.12
C ILE A 346 -6.04 -3.57 13.41
N ARG A 347 -7.16 -3.23 14.04
CA ARG A 347 -7.15 -2.52 15.32
C ARG A 347 -6.77 -3.47 16.46
N GLY A 348 -5.72 -3.12 17.18
CA GLY A 348 -5.23 -3.85 18.34
C GLY A 348 -6.10 -3.69 19.58
N THR A 349 -5.83 -4.52 20.59
CA THR A 349 -6.57 -4.53 21.88
C THR A 349 -6.34 -3.27 22.71
N ASP A 350 -5.23 -2.57 22.46
CA ASP A 350 -4.91 -1.26 23.05
C ASP A 350 -5.64 -0.11 22.34
N GLY A 351 -6.42 -0.41 21.30
CA GLY A 351 -7.21 0.54 20.53
C GLY A 351 -6.46 1.25 19.41
N TYR A 352 -5.19 0.93 19.16
CA TYR A 352 -4.36 1.47 18.07
C TYR A 352 -4.27 0.50 16.90
N ASP A 353 -3.93 1.00 15.71
CA ASP A 353 -3.82 0.18 14.50
C ASP A 353 -2.49 -0.58 14.42
N ASP A 354 -2.54 -1.82 13.95
CA ASP A 354 -1.39 -2.68 13.67
C ASP A 354 -1.43 -3.29 12.26
N ILE A 355 -0.27 -3.57 11.67
CA ILE A 355 -0.16 -4.21 10.34
C ILE A 355 0.08 -5.70 10.46
N TYR A 356 -0.62 -6.47 9.64
CA TYR A 356 -0.46 -7.92 9.47
C TYR A 356 -0.27 -8.29 8.00
N PHE A 357 0.43 -9.38 7.74
CA PHE A 357 0.67 -9.84 6.37
C PHE A 357 -0.09 -11.14 6.11
N TYR A 358 -0.98 -11.11 5.12
CA TYR A 358 -1.64 -12.32 4.63
C TYR A 358 -0.82 -12.93 3.49
N TYR A 359 -0.26 -14.12 3.72
CA TYR A 359 0.49 -14.88 2.73
C TYR A 359 -0.44 -15.82 1.97
N LYS A 360 -0.51 -15.67 0.64
CA LYS A 360 -1.16 -16.66 -0.23
C LYS A 360 -0.19 -17.83 -0.42
N LEU A 361 -0.27 -18.83 0.44
CA LEU A 361 0.58 -20.02 0.34
C LEU A 361 -0.04 -21.08 -0.59
N PRO A 362 0.78 -21.90 -1.26
CA PRO A 362 0.30 -23.09 -1.94
C PRO A 362 -0.44 -24.04 -0.96
N SER A 363 -1.53 -24.65 -1.43
CA SER A 363 -2.43 -25.50 -0.61
C SER A 363 -1.76 -26.73 0.03
N GLU A 364 -0.55 -27.09 -0.41
CA GLU A 364 0.26 -28.17 0.18
C GLU A 364 0.99 -27.74 1.45
N ILE A 365 1.44 -26.48 1.51
CA ILE A 365 2.05 -25.91 2.71
C ILE A 365 0.95 -25.68 3.75
N GLU A 366 -0.20 -25.14 3.33
CA GLU A 366 -1.37 -24.90 4.20
C GLU A 366 -1.83 -26.17 4.94
N ARG A 367 -1.87 -27.32 4.26
CA ARG A 367 -2.32 -28.60 4.83
C ARG A 367 -1.39 -29.20 5.88
N ASN A 368 -0.11 -28.81 5.89
CA ASN A 368 0.89 -29.38 6.79
C ASN A 368 1.12 -28.54 8.07
N ILE A 369 0.62 -27.30 8.11
CA ILE A 369 0.83 -26.38 9.24
C ILE A 369 0.18 -26.87 10.54
N PRO A 370 -1.07 -27.41 10.56
CA PRO A 370 -1.71 -27.88 11.80
C PRO A 370 -0.99 -29.03 12.51
N ASN A 371 -0.20 -29.84 11.77
CA ASN A 371 0.44 -31.04 12.31
C ASN A 371 1.79 -30.75 13.01
N LEU A 372 2.28 -29.51 12.95
CA LEU A 372 3.55 -29.11 13.55
C LEU A 372 3.33 -28.70 15.02
N LYS A 373 3.20 -29.70 15.90
CA LYS A 373 3.26 -29.47 17.35
C LYS A 373 4.67 -29.01 17.73
N LEU A 374 4.83 -27.70 17.93
CA LEU A 374 6.05 -27.12 18.44
C LEU A 374 6.17 -27.42 19.93
N LEU A 375 7.24 -28.12 20.33
CA LEU A 375 7.62 -28.30 21.72
C LEU A 375 8.05 -26.94 22.29
N ARG A 376 7.09 -26.22 22.88
CA ARG A 376 7.35 -25.00 23.65
C ARG A 376 7.71 -25.40 25.07
N ARG A 377 8.80 -24.85 25.60
CA ARG A 377 9.12 -24.97 27.03
C ARG A 377 8.09 -24.18 27.84
N ASP A 378 7.78 -24.65 29.03
CA ASP A 378 6.95 -23.91 29.97
C ASP A 378 7.86 -23.07 30.89
N LEU A 379 7.72 -21.74 30.82
CA LEU A 379 8.50 -20.80 31.63
C LEU A 379 8.27 -21.00 33.15
N LEU A 380 7.06 -21.40 33.53
CA LEU A 380 6.69 -21.66 34.93
C LEU A 380 7.35 -22.94 35.42
N GLU A 381 7.29 -24.03 34.65
CA GLU A 381 7.96 -25.29 35.01
C GLU A 381 9.48 -25.15 35.03
N PHE A 382 10.05 -24.42 34.08
CA PHE A 382 11.47 -24.05 34.09
C PHE A 382 11.87 -23.34 35.39
N SER A 383 11.10 -22.33 35.79
CA SER A 383 11.38 -21.55 37.01
C SER A 383 11.22 -22.39 38.29
N LYS A 384 10.21 -23.28 38.34
CA LYS A 384 10.01 -24.23 39.45
C LYS A 384 11.19 -25.20 39.58
N ALA A 385 11.64 -25.77 38.46
CA ALA A 385 12.77 -26.68 38.42
C ALA A 385 14.05 -25.99 38.92
N TYR A 386 14.32 -24.78 38.42
CA TYR A 386 15.49 -24.00 38.85
C TYR A 386 15.46 -23.66 40.35
N LYS A 387 14.30 -23.24 40.88
CA LYS A 387 14.14 -22.94 42.32
C LYS A 387 14.32 -24.15 43.23
N ARG A 388 13.97 -25.35 42.75
CA ARG A 388 14.15 -26.60 43.50
C ARG A 388 15.64 -26.90 43.68
N ASP A 389 16.42 -26.66 42.64
CA ASP A 389 17.85 -26.96 42.64
C ASP A 389 18.65 -25.84 43.33
N TYR A 390 18.13 -24.60 43.33
CA TYR A 390 18.71 -23.42 44.00
C TYR A 390 17.67 -22.68 44.86
N PRO A 391 17.52 -23.03 46.16
CA PRO A 391 16.48 -22.47 47.03
C PRO A 391 16.54 -20.95 47.21
N ASP A 392 17.72 -20.33 47.10
CA ASP A 392 17.92 -18.88 47.22
C ASP A 392 17.79 -18.12 45.90
N ALA A 393 17.42 -18.82 44.82
CA ALA A 393 17.40 -18.25 43.48
C ALA A 393 16.49 -17.03 43.36
N VAL A 394 16.94 -16.07 42.57
CA VAL A 394 16.19 -14.88 42.16
C VAL A 394 15.90 -14.93 40.67
N PHE A 395 14.77 -14.33 40.29
CA PHE A 395 14.22 -14.40 38.95
C PHE A 395 13.89 -13.01 38.43
N ALA A 396 14.11 -12.79 37.15
CA ALA A 396 13.63 -11.63 36.42
C ALA A 396 12.92 -12.08 35.14
N ARG A 397 11.78 -11.44 34.85
CA ARG A 397 11.11 -11.55 33.56
C ARG A 397 11.56 -10.40 32.69
N GLY A 398 12.09 -10.74 31.52
CA GLY A 398 12.45 -9.80 30.47
C GLY A 398 11.80 -10.18 29.14
N ARG A 399 12.31 -9.56 28.08
CA ARG A 399 11.96 -9.88 26.69
C ARG A 399 13.17 -9.74 25.79
N ILE A 400 13.15 -10.44 24.66
CA ILE A 400 13.99 -10.09 23.52
C ILE A 400 13.31 -8.95 22.74
N ASN A 401 14.09 -7.96 22.31
CA ASN A 401 13.59 -6.89 21.47
C ASN A 401 13.53 -7.37 20.03
N VAL A 402 12.41 -7.09 19.37
CA VAL A 402 12.10 -7.56 18.02
C VAL A 402 11.82 -6.38 17.11
N HIS A 403 11.83 -6.61 15.78
CA HIS A 403 11.31 -5.63 14.85
C HIS A 403 9.78 -5.61 14.92
N TYR A 404 9.16 -4.49 14.55
CA TYR A 404 7.70 -4.32 14.64
C TYR A 404 6.89 -5.44 13.96
N CYS A 405 7.38 -5.96 12.83
CA CYS A 405 6.72 -7.00 12.03
C CYS A 405 7.52 -8.29 11.85
N ALA A 406 8.70 -8.41 12.46
CA ALA A 406 9.62 -9.50 12.17
C ALA A 406 10.44 -9.94 13.39
N TRP A 407 10.74 -11.23 13.42
CA TRP A 407 11.71 -11.81 14.34
C TRP A 407 13.09 -11.17 14.10
N PRO A 408 13.93 -11.02 15.13
CA PRO A 408 15.31 -10.52 14.99
C PRO A 408 16.21 -11.62 14.41
N LEU A 409 15.80 -12.17 13.26
CA LEU A 409 16.42 -13.30 12.61
C LEU A 409 16.53 -13.00 11.12
N GLN A 410 17.73 -13.18 10.57
CA GLN A 410 17.95 -13.05 9.13
C GLN A 410 17.08 -14.05 8.35
N MET A 411 16.64 -13.64 7.17
CA MET A 411 15.80 -14.50 6.33
C MET A 411 16.52 -15.83 5.99
N PRO A 412 15.92 -16.99 6.30
CA PRO A 412 16.50 -18.27 5.92
C PRO A 412 16.60 -18.41 4.39
N PRO A 413 17.59 -19.15 3.86
CA PRO A 413 17.76 -19.34 2.41
C PRO A 413 16.51 -19.82 1.69
N SER A 414 15.70 -20.66 2.33
CA SER A 414 14.44 -21.19 1.79
C SER A 414 13.34 -20.13 1.57
N PHE A 415 13.49 -18.93 2.14
CA PHE A 415 12.51 -17.85 2.09
C PHE A 415 13.06 -16.54 1.49
N GLN A 416 14.24 -16.56 0.85
CA GLN A 416 14.90 -15.35 0.33
C GLN A 416 14.09 -14.58 -0.75
N GLY A 417 13.14 -15.24 -1.41
CA GLY A 417 12.24 -14.61 -2.39
C GLY A 417 11.00 -13.96 -1.80
N LEU A 418 10.79 -14.05 -0.48
CA LEU A 418 9.54 -13.59 0.15
C LEU A 418 9.41 -12.07 0.06
N ASN A 419 8.35 -11.62 -0.60
CA ASN A 419 8.04 -10.20 -0.81
C ASN A 419 6.58 -9.90 -0.42
N PHE A 420 6.26 -8.61 -0.36
CA PHE A 420 4.88 -8.15 -0.22
C PHE A 420 4.68 -6.87 -1.04
N GLN A 421 3.42 -6.61 -1.38
CA GLN A 421 3.01 -5.40 -2.10
C GLN A 421 2.26 -4.46 -1.15
N THR A 422 2.60 -3.17 -1.16
CA THR A 422 1.79 -2.13 -0.48
C THR A 422 0.55 -1.77 -1.31
N PRO A 423 -0.48 -1.14 -0.69
CA PRO A 423 -1.68 -0.69 -1.38
C PRO A 423 -1.43 0.16 -2.62
N GLU A 424 -0.42 1.04 -2.53
CA GLU A 424 -0.01 1.94 -3.59
C GLU A 424 0.60 1.20 -4.79
N GLY A 425 1.06 -0.04 -4.61
CA GLY A 425 1.69 -0.85 -5.64
C GLY A 425 3.21 -0.97 -5.53
N ARG A 426 3.82 -0.62 -4.40
CA ARG A 426 5.27 -0.80 -4.18
C ARG A 426 5.55 -2.22 -3.72
N ILE A 427 6.68 -2.80 -4.12
CA ILE A 427 7.09 -4.14 -3.69
C ILE A 427 8.29 -4.02 -2.75
N TYR A 428 8.22 -4.75 -1.64
CA TYR A 428 9.32 -4.89 -0.69
C TYR A 428 9.66 -6.35 -0.47
N ARG A 429 10.96 -6.64 -0.41
CA ARG A 429 11.50 -7.95 -0.07
C ARG A 429 11.90 -7.99 1.40
N TRP A 430 11.54 -9.07 2.09
CA TRP A 430 11.93 -9.27 3.47
C TRP A 430 13.43 -9.63 3.60
N LYS A 431 14.11 -9.03 4.59
CA LYS A 431 15.48 -9.37 5.01
C LYS A 431 15.52 -10.05 6.37
N ALA A 432 14.49 -9.87 7.17
CA ALA A 432 14.26 -10.60 8.41
C ALA A 432 13.01 -11.48 8.31
N LEU A 433 12.94 -12.54 9.12
CA LEU A 433 11.82 -13.48 9.12
C LEU A 433 10.54 -12.81 9.68
N PRO A 434 9.48 -12.62 8.88
CA PRO A 434 8.26 -11.95 9.33
C PRO A 434 7.45 -12.82 10.31
N PHE A 435 6.72 -12.17 11.22
CA PHE A 435 5.90 -12.83 12.23
C PHE A 435 4.76 -13.66 11.64
N ASP A 436 4.09 -13.09 10.64
CA ASP A 436 2.84 -13.62 10.11
C ASP A 436 3.06 -14.76 9.11
N LEU A 437 4.31 -15.03 8.73
CA LEU A 437 4.64 -16.17 7.88
C LEU A 437 4.38 -17.47 8.66
N PRO A 438 3.61 -18.40 8.10
CA PRO A 438 3.38 -19.68 8.75
C PRO A 438 4.68 -20.41 9.10
N LEU A 439 4.71 -21.01 10.29
CA LEU A 439 5.86 -21.71 10.86
C LEU A 439 7.06 -20.84 11.24
N ALA A 440 7.01 -19.52 11.01
CA ALA A 440 8.11 -18.63 11.36
C ALA A 440 8.47 -18.68 12.85
N SER A 441 7.48 -18.69 13.73
CA SER A 441 7.67 -18.85 15.17
C SER A 441 8.33 -20.18 15.54
N GLY A 442 8.03 -21.25 14.82
CA GLY A 442 8.60 -22.55 15.06
C GLY A 442 10.09 -22.58 14.71
N HIS A 443 10.42 -21.99 13.57
CA HIS A 443 11.80 -21.81 13.16
C HIS A 443 12.57 -20.93 14.16
N TRP A 444 11.98 -19.80 14.56
CA TRP A 444 12.50 -18.93 15.59
C TRP A 444 12.74 -19.67 16.91
N GLN A 445 11.72 -20.37 17.43
CA GLN A 445 11.81 -21.10 18.69
C GLN A 445 12.84 -22.22 18.63
N SER A 446 13.01 -22.89 17.49
CA SER A 446 14.05 -23.90 17.32
C SER A 446 15.46 -23.32 17.47
N ILE A 447 15.70 -22.12 16.92
CA ILE A 447 16.99 -21.44 17.06
C ILE A 447 17.20 -21.01 18.51
N ILE A 448 16.17 -20.44 19.13
CA ILE A 448 16.23 -20.05 20.54
C ILE A 448 16.48 -21.24 21.47
N ASN A 449 15.86 -22.38 21.19
CA ASN A 449 16.10 -23.59 21.97
C ASN A 449 17.58 -23.99 21.88
N SER A 450 18.13 -24.04 20.67
CA SER A 450 19.52 -24.43 20.44
C SER A 450 20.54 -23.43 21.00
N GLU A 451 20.28 -22.12 20.90
CA GLU A 451 21.27 -21.10 21.25
C GLU A 451 21.14 -20.57 22.67
N ILE A 452 19.94 -20.60 23.27
CA ILE A 452 19.69 -20.09 24.63
C ILE A 452 19.26 -21.24 25.54
N ASN A 453 18.09 -21.84 25.28
CA ASN A 453 17.45 -22.70 26.29
C ASN A 453 18.22 -23.99 26.59
N ASP A 454 18.98 -24.52 25.63
CA ASP A 454 19.80 -25.71 25.79
C ASP A 454 21.22 -25.40 26.30
N LYS A 455 21.71 -24.17 26.10
CA LYS A 455 23.09 -23.76 26.44
C LYS A 455 23.19 -23.00 27.77
N LEU A 456 22.14 -22.26 28.15
CA LEU A 456 22.11 -21.44 29.35
C LEU A 456 21.11 -22.05 30.36
N PRO A 457 21.58 -22.79 31.38
CA PRO A 457 20.69 -23.44 32.35
C PRO A 457 19.90 -22.43 33.20
N PHE A 458 20.34 -21.17 33.24
CA PHE A 458 19.73 -20.09 33.99
C PHE A 458 18.81 -19.19 33.15
N ALA A 459 18.63 -19.45 31.85
CA ALA A 459 17.78 -18.65 30.98
C ALA A 459 16.79 -19.52 30.19
N CYS A 460 15.55 -19.06 30.05
CA CYS A 460 14.56 -19.70 29.20
C CYS A 460 13.76 -18.65 28.44
N LEU A 461 13.73 -18.77 27.13
CA LEU A 461 13.05 -17.87 26.21
C LEU A 461 12.01 -18.64 25.38
N VAL A 462 10.78 -18.14 25.41
CA VAL A 462 9.63 -18.68 24.67
C VAL A 462 8.97 -17.53 23.90
N ASP A 463 8.87 -17.68 22.58
CA ASP A 463 8.50 -16.64 21.62
C ASP A 463 9.34 -15.36 21.83
N THR A 464 8.80 -14.33 22.48
CA THR A 464 9.53 -13.09 22.81
C THR A 464 9.81 -12.93 24.30
N THR A 465 9.26 -13.80 25.15
CA THR A 465 9.32 -13.69 26.61
C THR A 465 10.53 -14.45 27.14
N LEU A 466 11.30 -13.78 28.00
CA LEU A 466 12.50 -14.33 28.60
C LEU A 466 12.35 -14.38 30.11
N VAL A 467 12.76 -15.48 30.72
CA VAL A 467 13.03 -15.58 32.15
C VAL A 467 14.52 -15.79 32.34
N VAL A 468 15.13 -14.99 33.21
CA VAL A 468 16.51 -15.14 33.66
C VAL A 468 16.50 -15.43 35.15
N CYS A 469 17.27 -16.44 35.53
CA CYS A 469 17.45 -16.90 36.89
C CYS A 469 18.89 -16.62 37.34
N ALA A 470 19.10 -16.55 38.64
CA ALA A 470 20.41 -16.52 39.26
C ALA A 470 20.31 -17.26 40.60
N GLU A 471 21.37 -17.96 41.00
CA GLU A 471 21.41 -18.75 42.25
C GLU A 471 21.19 -17.86 43.48
N ASN A 472 21.70 -16.63 43.41
CA ASN A 472 21.52 -15.57 44.38
C ASN A 472 21.71 -14.21 43.68
N ARG A 473 21.67 -13.10 44.45
CA ARG A 473 21.83 -11.75 43.88
C ARG A 473 23.24 -11.47 43.36
N GLU A 474 24.26 -12.14 43.87
CA GLU A 474 25.66 -11.92 43.48
C GLU A 474 25.97 -12.53 42.11
N SER A 475 25.28 -13.61 41.74
CA SER A 475 25.43 -14.27 40.43
C SER A 475 24.63 -13.62 39.29
N VAL A 476 23.87 -12.56 39.57
CA VAL A 476 23.00 -11.90 38.57
C VAL A 476 23.82 -11.32 37.42
N ASP A 477 24.87 -10.55 37.73
CA ASP A 477 25.63 -9.82 36.71
C ASP A 477 26.37 -10.78 35.77
N ALA A 478 26.93 -11.87 36.31
CA ALA A 478 27.59 -12.91 35.50
C ALA A 478 26.63 -13.61 34.54
N ASN A 479 25.41 -13.94 35.00
CA ASN A 479 24.39 -14.57 34.15
C ASN A 479 23.89 -13.60 33.07
N LEU A 480 23.71 -12.32 33.40
CA LEU A 480 23.34 -11.30 32.44
C LEU A 480 24.44 -11.09 31.39
N GLU A 481 25.70 -11.02 31.80
CA GLU A 481 26.84 -10.91 30.89
C GLU A 481 26.87 -12.07 29.88
N ALA A 482 26.77 -13.32 30.36
CA ALA A 482 26.73 -14.50 29.51
C ALA A 482 25.54 -14.51 28.53
N LEU A 483 24.37 -14.03 28.96
CA LEU A 483 23.21 -13.86 28.07
C LEU A 483 23.45 -12.78 27.01
N PHE A 484 23.99 -11.62 27.41
CA PHE A 484 24.26 -10.51 26.50
C PHE A 484 25.37 -10.84 25.50
N ASP A 485 26.34 -11.70 25.84
CA ASP A 485 27.34 -12.20 24.91
C ASP A 485 26.73 -13.03 23.78
N ILE A 486 25.76 -13.90 24.09
CA ILE A 486 24.96 -14.59 23.07
C ILE A 486 24.19 -13.57 22.23
N GLY A 487 23.57 -12.58 22.88
CA GLY A 487 22.87 -11.51 22.18
C GLY A 487 23.75 -10.79 21.17
N LYS A 488 24.94 -10.38 21.59
CA LYS A 488 25.94 -9.69 20.75
C LYS A 488 26.38 -10.53 19.55
N LYS A 489 26.56 -11.84 19.74
CA LYS A 489 26.92 -12.78 18.67
C LYS A 489 25.88 -12.79 17.54
N PHE A 490 24.60 -12.69 17.88
CA PHE A 490 23.49 -12.77 16.92
C PHE A 490 22.85 -11.42 16.57
N GLY A 491 23.35 -10.31 17.15
CA GLY A 491 22.74 -8.99 17.02
C GLY A 491 21.41 -8.83 17.77
N TRP A 492 21.12 -9.70 18.73
CA TRP A 492 19.92 -9.62 19.56
C TRP A 492 20.13 -8.68 20.74
N THR A 493 19.05 -8.01 21.13
CA THR A 493 19.04 -7.16 22.32
C THR A 493 17.93 -7.61 23.26
N PHE A 494 18.18 -7.53 24.57
CA PHE A 494 17.23 -7.95 25.60
C PHE A 494 16.87 -6.77 26.49
N SER A 495 15.62 -6.73 26.93
CA SER A 495 15.13 -5.80 27.94
C SER A 495 14.81 -6.57 29.21
N ILE A 496 15.67 -6.43 30.23
CA ILE A 496 15.53 -7.08 31.54
C ILE A 496 15.51 -5.97 32.59
N PRO A 497 14.45 -5.84 33.41
CA PRO A 497 14.39 -4.74 34.36
C PRO A 497 15.39 -4.96 35.51
N SER A 498 16.25 -3.99 35.76
CA SER A 498 17.32 -4.06 36.76
C SER A 498 16.79 -4.10 38.21
N SER A 499 15.60 -3.57 38.47
CA SER A 499 14.99 -3.49 39.81
C SER A 499 13.97 -4.59 40.12
N SER A 500 13.71 -5.53 39.20
CA SER A 500 12.59 -6.50 39.31
C SER A 500 13.00 -7.91 39.74
N TRP A 501 14.23 -8.12 40.21
CA TRP A 501 14.68 -9.43 40.67
C TRP A 501 13.95 -9.85 41.96
N THR A 502 13.22 -10.95 41.89
CA THR A 502 12.39 -11.46 42.99
C THR A 502 12.71 -12.91 43.29
N PRO A 503 12.74 -13.35 44.56
CA PRO A 503 12.83 -14.77 44.91
C PRO A 503 11.54 -15.54 44.62
N ASP A 504 10.42 -14.83 44.46
CA ASP A 504 9.10 -15.40 44.13
C ASP A 504 8.79 -15.21 42.64
N PHE A 505 9.04 -16.25 41.85
CA PHE A 505 8.79 -16.27 40.41
C PHE A 505 7.29 -16.20 40.06
N ARG A 506 6.37 -16.51 40.98
CA ARG A 506 4.92 -16.45 40.72
C ARG A 506 4.45 -15.03 40.46
N ARG A 507 5.15 -14.04 41.05
CA ARG A 507 4.88 -12.61 40.87
C ARG A 507 5.28 -12.08 39.49
N LEU A 508 6.00 -12.86 38.68
CA LEU A 508 6.43 -12.48 37.35
C LEU A 508 5.36 -12.71 36.27
N GLY A 509 4.23 -13.34 36.61
CA GLY A 509 3.14 -13.57 35.66
C GLY A 509 3.55 -14.47 34.47
N LEU A 510 4.32 -15.54 34.73
CA LEU A 510 4.91 -16.38 33.68
C LEU A 510 3.89 -17.18 32.85
N GLY A 511 2.63 -17.24 33.30
CA GLY A 511 1.53 -17.88 32.56
C GLY A 511 0.99 -17.01 31.42
N THR A 512 1.26 -15.71 31.41
CA THR A 512 0.98 -14.82 30.28
C THR A 512 2.29 -14.48 29.59
N LEU A 513 2.52 -15.00 28.40
CA LEU A 513 3.61 -14.54 27.52
C LEU A 513 3.38 -13.04 27.22
N TRP A 514 4.45 -12.31 26.91
CA TRP A 514 4.32 -10.95 26.39
C TRP A 514 3.40 -10.96 25.17
N GLU A 515 2.21 -10.37 25.33
CA GLU A 515 1.22 -10.19 24.27
C GLU A 515 1.89 -9.41 23.14
N GLY A 516 2.13 -10.08 22.02
CA GLY A 516 2.87 -9.47 20.93
C GLY A 516 2.76 -10.21 19.63
N VAL A 517 2.95 -11.53 19.65
CA VAL A 517 2.87 -12.35 18.44
C VAL A 517 2.53 -13.79 18.83
N GLN A 518 1.28 -14.20 18.65
CA GLN A 518 1.02 -15.60 18.35
C GLN A 518 1.00 -15.77 16.82
N PRO A 519 1.59 -16.85 16.28
CA PRO A 519 1.52 -17.16 14.86
C PRO A 519 0.07 -17.25 14.40
N ALA A 520 -0.21 -16.78 13.19
CA ALA A 520 -1.54 -16.81 12.60
C ALA A 520 -2.18 -18.22 12.56
N LEU A 521 -1.45 -19.31 12.77
CA LEU A 521 -1.95 -20.67 12.55
C LEU A 521 -1.81 -21.64 13.73
N THR A 522 -1.51 -21.17 14.94
CA THR A 522 -1.21 -22.09 16.06
C THR A 522 -2.43 -22.71 16.75
N GLU A 523 -3.66 -22.33 16.40
CA GLU A 523 -4.87 -23.03 16.89
C GLU A 523 -5.89 -23.22 15.76
N ALA A 524 -5.57 -24.15 14.87
CA ALA A 524 -6.59 -24.92 14.20
C ALA A 524 -6.17 -26.38 14.36
N VAL A 525 -6.66 -27.05 15.41
CA VAL A 525 -7.02 -28.48 15.48
C VAL A 525 -7.21 -28.88 16.96
N ASP A 526 -8.31 -29.60 17.18
CA ASP A 526 -8.85 -30.22 18.41
C ASP A 526 -9.72 -29.30 19.31
N GLY A 527 -11.03 -29.49 19.49
CA GLY A 527 -11.89 -30.59 19.05
C GLY A 527 -13.34 -30.41 19.53
N ASP A 528 -14.21 -31.17 18.84
CA ASP A 528 -15.52 -31.72 19.21
C ASP A 528 -16.42 -31.06 20.26
N ALA A 529 -17.65 -30.83 19.80
CA ALA A 529 -18.90 -31.29 20.41
C ALA A 529 -18.83 -31.78 21.86
N ALA A 530 -19.34 -30.96 22.78
CA ALA A 530 -20.02 -31.45 23.96
C ALA A 530 -21.19 -30.52 24.31
N GLU A 531 -22.39 -31.11 24.22
CA GLU A 531 -23.53 -30.94 25.10
C GLU A 531 -24.26 -29.58 25.13
N GLN A 532 -25.35 -29.59 24.34
CA GLN A 532 -26.69 -29.21 24.76
C GLN A 532 -26.86 -28.97 26.27
N SER A 533 -27.27 -27.75 26.65
CA SER A 533 -28.59 -27.50 27.28
C SER A 533 -28.66 -26.10 27.92
N ILE A 534 -29.24 -25.13 27.21
CA ILE A 534 -29.96 -24.01 27.84
C ILE A 534 -31.26 -23.81 27.06
N PRO A 535 -32.44 -23.73 27.70
CA PRO A 535 -33.74 -23.78 27.03
C PRO A 535 -34.11 -22.43 26.43
N LEU A 536 -34.55 -22.45 25.17
CA LEU A 536 -35.33 -21.37 24.57
C LEU A 536 -36.78 -21.44 25.07
N GLU A 537 -37.13 -20.66 26.08
CA GLU A 537 -38.49 -20.15 26.22
C GLU A 537 -38.65 -18.92 25.33
N ILE A 538 -39.15 -19.13 24.10
CA ILE A 538 -39.77 -18.05 23.33
C ILE A 538 -41.26 -18.04 23.65
N SER A 539 -41.64 -16.98 24.35
CA SER A 539 -43.00 -16.50 24.53
C SER A 539 -43.77 -16.46 23.22
N LYS A 540 -44.88 -17.20 23.18
CA LYS A 540 -46.00 -16.97 22.27
C LYS A 540 -46.57 -15.56 22.52
N CYS A 541 -46.62 -14.74 21.49
CA CYS A 541 -47.73 -13.80 21.33
C CYS A 541 -48.23 -13.90 19.90
N ARG A 542 -49.55 -14.03 19.81
CA ARG A 542 -50.33 -14.46 18.66
C ARG A 542 -51.41 -13.41 18.45
N ILE A 543 -51.69 -13.17 17.17
CA ILE A 543 -52.98 -12.75 16.59
C ILE A 543 -53.23 -11.24 16.44
N SER A 544 -53.70 -10.96 15.20
CA SER A 544 -54.44 -9.81 14.64
C SER A 544 -53.69 -8.51 14.44
#